data_AF-A0A5P1D9A7-F1
#
_entry.id   AF-A0A5P1D9A7-F1
#
_cell.length_a   1.000
_cell.length_b   1.000
_cell.length_c   1.000
_cell.angle_alpha   90.00
_cell.angle_beta   90.00
_cell.angle_gamma   90.00
#
_symmetry.space_group_name_H-M   'P 1'
#
loop_
_entity.id
_entity.type
_entity.pdbx_description
1 polymer ?
#
loop_
_entity_poly.entity_id
_entity_poly.type
_entity_poly.pdbx_seq_one_letter_code
_entity_poly.pdbx_strand_id
1 'polypeptide(L)' 'MKVKVLWGFEGDPDKVKVNNGRVSAGEVIDLDDEEYAHRLIGKGLAALDDGAAPKANKQAKPGETK' A
#
# COMPACT_ATOMS: atom_id res chain seq x y z
N MET A 1 9.60 5.42 -6.74
CA MET A 1 9.64 4.97 -5.33
C MET A 1 9.01 3.58 -5.22
N LYS A 2 9.76 2.64 -4.64
CA LYS A 2 9.32 1.25 -4.49
C LYS A 2 8.55 1.06 -3.19
N VAL A 3 7.31 0.58 -3.29
CA VAL A 3 6.45 0.37 -2.13
C VAL A 3 5.89 -1.05 -2.12
N LYS A 4 5.86 -1.64 -0.93
CA LYS A 4 5.19 -2.91 -0.66
C LYS A 4 3.75 -2.64 -0.26
N VAL A 5 2.81 -3.16 -1.03
CA VAL A 5 1.39 -3.06 -0.76
C VAL A 5 1.06 -3.96 0.43
N LEU A 6 0.42 -3.41 1.46
CA LEU A 6 0.02 -4.16 2.66
C LEU A 6 -1.39 -4.73 2.49
N TRP A 7 -2.25 -4.00 1.79
CA TRP A 7 -3.65 -4.36 1.57
C TRP A 7 -3.99 -4.17 0.10
N GLY A 8 -4.74 -5.12 -0.47
CA GLY A 8 -5.15 -4.99 -1.87
C GLY A 8 -6.00 -3.75 -2.05
N PHE A 9 -5.66 -2.92 -3.03
CA PHE A 9 -6.37 -1.69 -3.34
C PHE A 9 -6.55 -1.53 -4.85
N GLU A 10 -7.53 -0.72 -5.22
CA GLU A 10 -7.74 -0.29 -6.60
C GLU A 10 -7.26 1.15 -6.72
N GLY A 11 -6.35 1.38 -7.66
CA GLY A 11 -5.70 2.66 -7.93
C GLY A 11 -5.71 2.98 -9.42
N ASP A 12 -5.19 4.14 -9.78
CA ASP A 12 -5.10 4.56 -11.17
C ASP A 12 -4.16 3.62 -11.95
N PRO A 13 -4.65 2.91 -12.99
CA PRO A 13 -3.87 1.90 -13.72
C PRO A 13 -2.57 2.47 -14.32
N ASP A 14 -2.59 3.72 -14.77
CA ASP A 14 -1.40 4.45 -15.23
C ASP A 14 -0.34 4.66 -14.14
N LYS A 15 -0.76 4.85 -12.89
CA LYS A 15 0.15 5.11 -11.76
C LYS A 15 0.66 3.83 -11.13
N VAL A 16 -0.20 2.83 -10.96
CA VAL A 16 0.18 1.53 -10.37
C VAL A 16 0.82 0.57 -11.37
N LYS A 17 0.78 0.90 -12.67
CA LYS A 17 1.28 0.06 -13.78
C LYS A 17 0.67 -1.35 -13.77
N VAL A 18 -0.56 -1.46 -13.27
CA VAL A 18 -1.34 -2.70 -13.29
C VAL A 18 -2.53 -2.50 -14.22
N ASN A 19 -2.72 -3.42 -15.16
CA ASN A 19 -3.68 -3.31 -16.26
C ASN A 19 -5.14 -3.05 -15.80
N ASN A 20 -5.49 -3.49 -14.59
CA ASN A 20 -6.84 -3.33 -14.05
C ASN A 20 -6.92 -2.34 -12.88
N GLY A 21 -5.85 -1.57 -12.63
CA GLY A 21 -5.73 -0.68 -11.46
C GLY A 21 -5.68 -1.40 -10.11
N ARG A 22 -5.92 -2.71 -10.07
CA ARG A 22 -6.02 -3.50 -8.85
C ARG A 22 -4.68 -4.09 -8.47
N VAL A 23 -4.14 -3.64 -7.34
CA VAL A 23 -2.91 -4.18 -6.75
C VAL A 23 -3.26 -5.14 -5.63
N SER A 24 -2.58 -6.28 -5.58
CA SER A 24 -2.79 -7.29 -4.53
C SER A 24 -1.99 -6.98 -3.27
N ALA A 25 -2.50 -7.41 -2.12
CA ALA A 25 -1.74 -7.34 -0.87
C ALA A 25 -0.44 -8.16 -0.97
N GLY A 26 0.66 -7.60 -0.50
CA GLY A 26 1.99 -8.20 -0.54
C GLY A 26 2.79 -7.95 -1.82
N GLU A 27 2.16 -7.40 -2.86
CA GLU A 27 2.83 -7.00 -4.10
C GLU A 27 3.80 -5.85 -3.84
N VAL A 28 4.99 -5.91 -4.44
CA VAL A 28 5.92 -4.78 -4.43
C VAL A 28 5.81 -4.08 -5.79
N ILE A 29 5.31 -2.85 -5.77
CA ILE A 29 5.12 -2.04 -6.98
C ILE A 29 6.12 -0.88 -6.97
N ASP A 30 6.67 -0.60 -8.15
CA ASP A 30 7.50 0.59 -8.36
C ASP A 30 6.61 1.72 -8.91
N LEU A 31 6.36 2.70 -8.05
CA LEU A 31 5.55 3.88 -8.39
C LEU A 31 6.47 5.00 -8.86
N ASP A 32 6.26 5.50 -10.07
CA ASP A 32 7.02 6.65 -10.58
C ASP A 32 6.68 7.94 -9.80
N ASP A 33 5.43 8.02 -9.34
CA ASP A 33 4.86 9.17 -8.64
C ASP A 33 5.02 9.04 -7.11
N GLU A 34 5.93 9.85 -6.54
CA GLU A 34 6.23 9.86 -5.11
C GLU A 34 5.07 10.38 -4.25
N GLU A 35 4.28 11.32 -4.77
CA GLU A 35 3.10 11.85 -4.07
C GLU A 35 2.03 10.76 -3.92
N TYR A 36 1.82 9.98 -4.99
CA TYR A 36 0.93 8.83 -4.97
C TYR A 36 1.40 7.76 -4.00
N ALA A 37 2.70 7.44 -3.99
CA ALA A 37 3.29 6.53 -3.02
C ALA A 37 3.06 7.00 -1.57
N HIS A 38 3.32 8.27 -1.27
CA HIS A 38 3.08 8.86 0.05
C HIS A 38 1.60 8.85 0.42
N ARG A 39 0.69 9.02 -0.53
CA ARG A 39 -0.76 8.94 -0.28
C ARG A 39 -1.18 7.53 0.09
N LEU A 40 -0.63 6.50 -0.56
CA LEU A 40 -0.88 5.09 -0.23
C LEU A 40 -0.29 4.73 1.14
N ILE A 41 0.91 5.22 1.44
CA ILE A 41 1.56 5.03 2.74
C ILE A 41 0.81 5.75 3.86
N GLY A 42 0.43 7.00 3.65
CA GLY A 42 -0.35 7.80 4.62
C GLY A 42 -1.74 7.23 4.89
N LYS A 43 -2.30 6.48 3.92
CA LYS A 43 -3.54 5.71 4.08
C LYS A 43 -3.33 4.33 4.73
N GLY A 44 -2.09 3.91 4.93
CA GLY A 44 -1.75 2.58 5.44
C GLY A 44 -2.01 1.43 4.45
N LEU A 45 -2.18 1.72 3.16
CA LEU A 45 -2.39 0.73 2.10
C LEU A 45 -1.07 0.15 1.59
N ALA A 46 0.00 0.92 1.64
CA ALA A 46 1.36 0.51 1.24
C ALA A 46 2.40 0.95 2.28
N ALA A 47 3.61 0.41 2.18
CA ALA A 47 4.78 0.79 2.97
C ALA A 47 5.99 0.91 2.06
N LEU A 48 6.96 1.75 2.41
CA LEU A 48 8.25 1.78 1.69
C LEU A 48 8.92 0.40 1.76
N ASP A 49 9.37 -0.09 0.60
CA ASP A 49 10.09 -1.36 0.47
C ASP A 49 11.58 -1.15 0.80
N ASP A 50 11.89 -0.78 2.05
CA ASP A 50 13.26 -0.51 2.52
C ASP A 50 13.92 -1.75 3.18
N GLY A 51 13.35 -2.95 2.99
CA GLY A 51 13.76 -4.17 3.72
C GLY A 51 13.45 -4.13 5.23
N ALA A 52 13.06 -2.96 5.76
CA ALA A 52 12.44 -2.82 7.07
C ALA A 52 11.06 -3.49 7.03
N ALA A 53 10.97 -4.66 7.66
CA ALA A 53 9.72 -5.35 7.91
C ALA A 53 8.62 -4.35 8.29
N PRO A 54 7.38 -4.50 7.76
CA PRO A 54 6.33 -3.54 8.01
C PRO A 54 6.20 -3.37 9.52
N LYS A 55 6.57 -2.17 10.03
CA LYS A 55 6.38 -1.85 11.44
C LYS A 55 4.92 -2.10 11.71
N ALA A 56 4.68 -3.13 12.51
CA ALA A 56 3.39 -3.72 12.81
C ALA A 56 2.32 -2.65 12.66
N ASN A 57 1.56 -2.78 11.56
CA ASN A 57 0.31 -2.08 11.39
C ASN A 57 -0.36 -2.16 12.75
N LYS A 58 -0.48 -1.01 13.42
CA LYS A 58 -1.16 -0.91 14.70
C LYS A 58 -2.54 -1.42 14.36
N GLN A 59 -2.77 -2.70 14.65
CA GLN A 59 -4.04 -3.35 14.43
C GLN A 59 -5.04 -2.35 14.98
N ALA A 60 -5.89 -1.82 14.10
CA ALA A 60 -7.15 -1.28 14.56
C ALA A 60 -7.79 -2.48 15.25
N LYS A 61 -7.59 -2.55 16.58
CA LYS A 61 -8.28 -3.50 17.42
C LYS A 61 -9.75 -3.31 17.04
N PRO A 62 -10.45 -4.33 16.54
CA PRO A 62 -11.89 -4.29 16.54
C PRO A 62 -12.25 -4.31 18.02
N GLY A 63 -12.38 -3.13 18.62
CA GLY A 63 -12.93 -2.95 19.95
C GLY A 63 -14.42 -3.24 19.85
N GLU A 64 -14.72 -4.53 19.93
CA GLU A 64 -15.94 -5.20 20.40
C GLU A 64 -17.27 -4.46 20.27
N THR A 65 -18.18 -5.11 19.56
CA THR A 65 -19.62 -5.04 19.77
C THR A 65 -20.00 -5.13 21.26
N LYS A 66 -20.74 -4.13 21.75
CA LYS A 66 -21.93 -4.31 22.60
C LYS A 66 -22.75 -3.03 22.65
#